data_AF-A0A7K8X6J5-F1
#
_entry.id   AF-A0A7K8X6J5-F1
#
_cell.length_a   1.000
_cell.length_b   1.000
_cell.length_c   1.000
_cell.angle_alpha   90.00
_cell.angle_beta   90.00
_cell.angle_gamma   90.00
#
_symmetry.space_group_name_H-M   'P 1'
#
loop_
_entity.id
_entity.type
_entity.pdbx_description
1 polymer ?
#
loop_
_entity_poly.entity_id
_entity_poly.type
_entity_poly.pdbx_seq_one_letter_code
_entity_poly.pdbx_strand_id
1 'polypeptide(L)' 'SDYNQLGFNLRANIFQGVPLQSHSLMEDSYTPDIIQKATRDPKDWHGRRTDELGKWHRKNAANLNVQKASKDKSG' A
#
# COMPACT_ATOMS: atom_id res chain seq x y z
N SER A 1 -24.01 -12.84 18.72
CA SER A 1 -24.29 -14.19 18.19
C SER A 1 -25.52 -14.15 17.29
N ASP A 2 -26.67 -13.70 17.83
CA ASP A 2 -27.97 -13.69 17.14
C ASP A 2 -28.00 -12.84 15.87
N TYR A 3 -27.38 -11.66 15.85
CA TYR A 3 -27.33 -10.81 14.66
C TYR A 3 -26.64 -11.46 13.47
N ASN A 4 -25.62 -12.30 13.71
CA ASN A 4 -24.91 -12.99 12.64
C ASN A 4 -25.75 -14.11 12.03
N GLN A 5 -26.49 -14.85 12.88
CA GLN A 5 -27.46 -15.85 12.40
C GLN A 5 -28.61 -15.23 11.60
N LEU A 6 -29.17 -14.11 12.09
CA LEU A 6 -30.22 -13.40 11.37
C LEU A 6 -29.72 -12.92 10.00
N GLY A 7 -28.55 -12.29 9.95
CA GLY A 7 -27.94 -11.84 8.70
C GLY A 7 -27.59 -12.99 7.74
N PHE A 8 -27.12 -14.12 8.27
CA PHE A 8 -26.84 -15.31 7.46
C PHE A 8 -28.09 -15.88 6.80
N ASN A 9 -29.18 -16.06 7.56
CA ASN A 9 -30.44 -16.58 7.01
C ASN A 9 -31.01 -15.70 5.90
N LEU A 10 -30.82 -14.38 6.00
CA LEU A 10 -31.22 -13.43 4.95
C LEU A 10 -30.37 -13.57 3.68
N ARG A 11 -29.06 -13.81 3.81
CA ARG A 11 -28.13 -13.93 2.66
C ARG A 11 -28.10 -15.31 2.01
N ALA A 12 -28.26 -16.38 2.79
CA ALA A 12 -28.15 -17.76 2.32
C ALA A 12 -29.25 -18.14 1.31
N ASN A 13 -30.38 -17.44 1.32
CA ASN A 13 -31.42 -17.60 0.30
C ASN A 13 -31.05 -17.01 -1.06
N ILE A 14 -30.08 -16.09 -1.12
CA ILE A 14 -29.64 -15.40 -2.33
C ILE A 14 -28.38 -16.07 -2.90
N PHE A 15 -27.43 -16.44 -2.02
CA PHE A 15 -26.18 -17.11 -2.40
C PHE A 15 -26.09 -18.44 -1.66
N GLN A 16 -25.91 -19.54 -2.38
CA GLN A 16 -25.76 -20.86 -1.76
C GLN A 16 -24.34 -21.01 -1.20
N GLY A 17 -24.22 -21.51 0.04
CA GLY A 17 -22.94 -21.83 0.66
C GLY A 17 -22.12 -20.64 1.19
N VAL A 18 -22.74 -19.45 1.36
CA VAL A 18 -22.06 -18.33 2.03
C VAL A 18 -21.68 -18.68 3.47
N PRO A 19 -20.59 -18.12 4.02
CA PRO A 19 -20.21 -18.32 5.42
C PRO A 19 -21.15 -17.60 6.40
N LEU A 20 -21.26 -18.14 7.62
CA LEU A 20 -22.05 -17.56 8.73
C LEU A 20 -21.58 -16.14 9.08
N GLN A 21 -20.26 -15.95 9.09
CA GLN A 21 -19.62 -14.66 9.23
C GLN A 21 -19.39 -14.08 7.84
N SER A 22 -19.78 -12.83 7.64
CA SER A 22 -19.40 -12.09 6.44
C SER A 22 -18.03 -11.49 6.66
N HIS A 23 -17.06 -11.90 5.85
CA HIS A 23 -15.74 -11.28 5.81
C HIS A 23 -15.58 -10.51 4.50
N SER A 24 -14.63 -9.58 4.47
CA SER A 24 -14.27 -8.95 3.20
C SER A 24 -13.47 -9.96 2.37
N LEU A 25 -13.52 -9.83 1.04
CA LEU A 25 -12.69 -10.66 0.15
C LEU A 25 -11.20 -10.57 0.53
N MET A 26 -10.77 -9.40 1.01
CA MET A 26 -9.42 -9.17 1.51
C MET A 26 -9.10 -10.09 2.72
N GLU A 27 -9.99 -10.14 3.71
CA GLU A 27 -9.80 -10.97 4.90
C GLU A 27 -9.82 -12.47 4.57
N ASP A 28 -10.72 -12.91 3.68
CA ASP A 28 -10.80 -14.30 3.25
C ASP A 28 -9.61 -14.73 2.38
N SER A 29 -9.00 -13.78 1.66
CA SER A 29 -7.86 -14.04 0.76
C SER A 29 -6.52 -14.08 1.50
N TYR A 30 -6.40 -13.40 2.64
CA TYR A 30 -5.14 -13.36 3.38
C TYR A 30 -5.03 -14.49 4.37
N THR A 31 -4.30 -15.53 3.98
CA THR A 31 -3.81 -16.51 4.94
C THR A 31 -2.75 -15.88 5.85
N PRO A 32 -2.63 -16.31 7.13
CA PRO A 32 -1.64 -15.75 8.07
C PRO A 32 -0.20 -15.78 7.56
N ASP A 33 0.14 -16.75 6.69
CA ASP A 33 1.45 -16.83 6.06
C ASP A 33 1.70 -15.72 5.04
N ILE A 34 0.67 -15.20 4.36
CA ILE A 34 0.80 -14.06 3.45
C ILE A 34 1.16 -12.80 4.24
N ILE A 35 0.56 -12.59 5.42
CA ILE A 35 0.87 -11.44 6.27
C ILE A 35 2.34 -11.51 6.73
N GLN A 36 2.81 -12.69 7.12
CA GLN A 36 4.21 -12.91 7.49
C GLN A 36 5.17 -12.70 6.31
N LYS A 37 4.84 -13.20 5.12
CA LYS A 37 5.64 -12.97 3.89
C LYS A 37 5.59 -11.53 3.39
N ALA A 38 4.48 -10.83 3.61
CA ALA A 38 4.30 -9.43 3.23
C ALA A 38 5.05 -8.47 4.18
N THR A 39 5.40 -8.94 5.38
CA THR A 39 6.27 -8.21 6.30
C THR A 39 7.69 -8.19 5.72
N ARG A 40 8.02 -7.14 4.97
CA ARG A 40 9.35 -6.95 4.38
C ARG A 40 10.35 -6.51 5.44
N ASP A 41 11.53 -7.13 5.48
CA ASP A 41 12.65 -6.62 6.28
C ASP A 41 13.05 -5.23 5.72
N PRO A 42 13.06 -4.17 6.56
CA PRO A 42 13.58 -2.87 6.15
C PRO A 42 15.01 -2.90 5.59
N LYS A 43 15.82 -3.90 5.96
CA LYS A 43 17.19 -4.09 5.47
C LYS A 43 17.24 -4.67 4.05
N ASP A 44 16.23 -5.46 3.66
CA ASP A 44 16.12 -6.08 2.33
C ASP A 44 15.28 -5.23 1.36
N TRP A 45 14.95 -3.99 1.74
CA TRP A 45 14.25 -3.05 0.87
C TRP A 45 15.20 -2.46 -0.18
N HIS A 46 15.02 -2.88 -1.44
CA HIS A 46 15.77 -2.35 -2.59
C HIS A 46 15.15 -1.10 -3.23
N GLY A 47 14.02 -0.61 -2.73
CA GLY A 47 13.40 0.63 -3.21
C GLY A 47 14.05 1.87 -2.60
N ARG A 48 13.73 3.05 -3.15
CA ARG A 48 14.18 4.30 -2.52
C ARG A 48 13.55 4.47 -1.15
N ARG A 49 14.37 4.71 -0.14
CA ARG A 49 13.88 5.05 1.20
C ARG A 49 13.33 6.48 1.20
N THR A 50 12.39 6.78 2.08
CA THR A 50 11.74 8.12 2.14
C THR A 50 12.76 9.25 2.34
N ASP A 51 13.87 8.98 3.04
CA ASP A 51 14.96 9.94 3.24
C ASP A 51 15.78 10.21 1.96
N GLU A 52 15.90 9.21 1.07
CA GLU A 52 16.57 9.34 -0.22
C GLU A 52 15.78 10.22 -1.18
N LEU A 53 14.45 10.18 -1.13
CA LEU A 53 13.61 11.06 -1.92
C LEU A 53 13.84 12.53 -1.55
N GLY A 54 13.91 12.84 -0.26
CA GLY A 54 14.19 14.20 0.23
C GLY A 54 15.60 14.70 -0.12
N LYS A 55 16.61 13.81 -0.09
CA LYS A 55 17.98 14.12 -0.57
C LYS A 55 17.98 14.39 -2.07
N TRP A 56 17.29 13.58 -2.86
CA TRP A 56 17.17 13.75 -4.30
C TRP A 56 16.50 15.08 -4.67
N HIS A 57 15.40 15.43 -4.00
CA HIS A 57 14.67 16.66 -4.25
C HIS A 57 15.54 17.91 -4.05
N ARG A 58 16.28 17.96 -2.92
CA ARG A 58 17.24 19.06 -2.66
C ARG A 58 18.33 19.16 -3.72
N LYS A 59 18.91 18.02 -4.12
CA LYS A 59 19.94 17.98 -5.16
C LYS A 59 19.41 18.47 -6.50
N ASN A 60 18.17 18.10 -6.85
CA ASN A 60 17.53 18.52 -8.09
C ASN A 60 17.29 20.04 -8.12
N ALA A 61 16.78 20.62 -7.03
CA ALA A 61 16.58 22.06 -6.91
C ALA A 61 17.90 22.83 -7.08
N ALA A 62 18.99 22.37 -6.45
CA ALA A 62 20.32 22.97 -6.62
C ALA A 62 20.83 22.89 -8.07
N ASN A 63 20.62 21.76 -8.74
CA ASN A 63 21.02 21.57 -10.14
C ASN A 63 20.29 22.55 -11.08
N LEU A 64 18.98 22.73 -10.88
CA LEU A 64 18.18 23.68 -11.67
C LEU A 64 18.67 25.13 -11.49
N ASN A 65 19.05 25.51 -10.28
CA ASN A 65 19.61 26.84 -10.01
C ASN A 65 20.94 27.05 -10.74
N VAL A 66 21.83 26.05 -10.74
CA VAL A 66 23.11 26.11 -11.47
C VAL A 66 22.88 26.21 -12.98
N GLN A 67 21.95 25.44 -13.53
CA GLN A 67 21.61 25.51 -14.95
C GLN A 67 21.05 26.88 -15.34
N LYS A 68 20.16 27.45 -14.51
CA LYS A 68 19.62 28.78 -14.72
C LYS A 68 20.72 29.85 -14.70
N ALA A 69 21.55 29.85 -13.65
CA ALA A 69 22.67 30.79 -13.54
C ALA A 69 23.69 30.66 -14.69
N SER A 70 23.87 29.45 -15.23
CA SER A 70 24.74 29.23 -16.39
C SER A 70 24.13 29.82 -17.66
N LYS A 71 22.84 29.62 -17.91
CA LYS A 71 22.12 30.25 -19.03
C LYS A 71 22.15 31.77 -18.94
N ASP A 72 21.89 32.34 -17.77
CA ASP A 72 21.87 33.80 -17.55
C ASP A 72 23.25 34.44 -17.80
N LYS A 73 24.35 33.70 -17.60
CA LYS A 73 25.72 34.15 -17.90
C LYS A 73 26.11 33.99 -19.38
N SER A 74 25.39 33.15 -20.12
CA SER A 74 25.71 32.79 -21.51
C SER A 74 24.87 33.57 -22.53
N GLY A 75 23.87 34.31 -22.07
CA GLY A 75 22.95 35.12 -22.88
C GLY A 75 23.21 36.61 -22.77
#